data_AF-A0A0F2TF78-F1
#
_entry.id   AF-A0A0F2TF78-F1
#
_cell.length_a   1.000
_cell.length_b   1.000
_cell.length_c   1.000
_cell.angle_alpha   90.00
_cell.angle_beta   90.00
_cell.angle_gamma   90.00
#
_symmetry.space_group_name_H-M   'P 1'
#
loop_
_entity.id
_entity.type
_entity.pdbx_description
1 polymer ?
#
loop_
_entity_poly.entity_id
_entity_poly.type
_entity_poly.pdbx_seq_one_letter_code
_entity_poly.pdbx_strand_id
1 'polypeptide(L)'
;MTESESLPAASASGEVVRRESQNALDGLRDFQDLILTRLGDLGLPTEDVLVALNHRLALLATTGHALAGLNDEQRGRSVYIAKMIMAGSVGLFDAALNYLWDETVIELRKRVIGYDLSYFYAVAEKSDARRKELKTADDLVKLDDAKLLSGAREIGLISDVGYHQVDHIRFMRNYASAAHPNQVSLTGLQLADWLETCIREVITLPHDTVVAEIRKLLVNVQAARLDPNYLAQTAVFFKGLPGDQADTLAKGLFGVYTTSGGEPHTLDNIRDLWPKLWPYASEDARFEAGTRLARFLANADQAQAVLARQLIDLVQGGSYLPDEIKVAEMSEAIEDLLNVHLARDNFYNEPRVARRLAELVGQHGAVPESLVREYVKTLITVFLTNGHGEAFAANESYLDLISRFDPEQASLALRAFADAEISSQLQRQLSQKKWDELLNIIDVKITGRPERELLQAVRDFPGTPDKLRLDSGIKRHLAALPS
;
A
#
# COMPACT_ATOMS: atom_id res chain seq x y z
N MET A 1 0.38 61.94 29.32
CA MET A 1 1.12 60.68 29.53
C MET A 1 0.91 59.84 28.30
N THR A 2 1.85 59.91 27.37
CA THR A 2 1.90 59.07 26.18
C THR A 2 3.06 58.10 26.39
N GLU A 3 2.72 56.83 26.51
CA GLU A 3 3.67 55.72 26.68
C GLU A 3 4.55 55.58 25.44
N SER A 4 5.86 55.53 25.68
CA SER A 4 6.88 55.16 24.70
C SER A 4 6.94 53.64 24.61
N GLU A 5 6.52 53.06 23.49
CA GLU A 5 6.82 51.67 23.17
C GLU A 5 8.33 51.51 22.94
N SER A 6 8.99 50.79 23.85
CA SER A 6 10.36 50.32 23.67
C SER A 6 10.38 49.09 22.76
N LEU A 7 11.04 49.20 21.60
CA LEU A 7 11.41 48.09 20.74
C LEU A 7 12.14 46.98 21.53
N PRO A 8 11.90 45.69 21.26
CA PRO A 8 12.56 44.61 21.99
C PRO A 8 14.04 44.53 21.60
N ALA A 9 14.90 44.36 22.61
CA ALA A 9 16.33 44.12 22.46
C ALA A 9 16.59 42.85 21.65
N ALA A 10 17.55 42.92 20.71
CA ALA A 10 17.99 41.78 19.92
C ALA A 10 18.46 40.63 20.85
N SER A 11 17.97 39.40 20.61
CA SER A 11 18.36 38.23 21.40
C SER A 11 19.82 37.85 21.16
N ALA A 12 20.51 37.36 22.20
CA ALA A 12 21.92 36.96 22.15
C ALA A 12 22.23 35.97 21.00
N SER A 13 21.27 35.10 20.62
CA SER A 13 21.39 34.19 19.49
C SER A 13 21.44 34.92 18.13
N GLY A 14 20.71 36.01 17.97
CA GLY A 14 20.73 36.82 16.75
C GLY A 14 22.02 37.62 16.58
N GLU A 15 22.68 37.98 17.68
CA GLU A 15 23.94 38.72 17.67
C GLU A 15 25.14 37.81 17.30
N VAL A 16 25.12 36.55 17.76
CA VAL A 16 26.12 35.53 17.38
C VAL A 16 26.05 35.20 15.88
N VAL A 17 24.85 34.94 15.34
CA VAL A 17 24.66 34.63 13.90
C VAL A 17 25.10 35.79 13.00
N ARG A 18 24.82 37.03 13.42
CA ARG A 18 25.29 38.24 12.69
C ARG A 18 26.81 38.34 12.68
N ARG A 19 27.47 38.02 13.81
CA ARG A 19 28.93 38.08 13.93
C ARG A 19 29.63 37.01 13.10
N GLU A 20 29.09 35.78 13.08
CA GLU A 20 29.62 34.69 12.24
C GLU A 20 29.47 34.99 10.74
N SER A 21 28.31 35.52 10.34
CA SER A 21 28.06 35.90 8.95
C SER A 21 28.99 37.02 8.48
N GLN A 22 29.28 37.99 9.35
CA GLN A 22 30.21 39.08 9.07
C GLN A 22 31.65 38.56 8.92
N ASN A 23 32.11 37.70 9.84
CA ASN A 23 33.44 37.08 9.74
C ASN A 23 33.61 36.27 8.45
N ALA A 24 32.60 35.51 8.04
CA ALA A 24 32.63 34.76 6.79
C ALA A 24 32.71 35.68 5.57
N LEU A 25 31.95 36.78 5.56
CA LEU A 25 31.96 37.75 4.47
C LEU A 25 33.32 38.46 4.35
N ASP A 26 33.93 38.83 5.48
CA ASP A 26 35.25 39.46 5.50
C ASP A 26 36.32 38.48 4.97
N GLY A 27 36.29 37.21 5.39
CA GLY A 27 37.21 36.18 4.87
C GLY A 27 37.05 35.92 3.36
N LEU A 28 35.82 35.92 2.84
CA LEU A 28 35.57 35.78 1.40
C LEU A 28 36.09 36.99 0.62
N ARG A 29 35.92 38.20 1.16
CA ARG A 29 36.42 39.44 0.56
C ARG A 29 37.94 39.44 0.52
N ASP A 30 38.60 39.12 1.63
CA ASP A 30 40.06 39.08 1.72
C ASP A 30 40.66 38.10 0.70
N PHE A 31 40.07 36.91 0.56
CA PHE A 31 40.51 35.92 -0.44
C PHE A 31 40.29 36.42 -1.88
N GLN A 32 39.12 37.02 -2.15
CA GLN A 32 38.84 37.59 -3.47
C GLN A 32 39.86 38.67 -3.83
N ASP A 33 40.08 39.63 -2.94
CA ASP A 33 40.96 40.76 -3.19
C ASP A 33 42.40 40.27 -3.41
N LEU A 34 42.85 39.27 -2.65
CA LEU A 34 44.12 38.60 -2.87
C LEU A 34 44.23 38.02 -4.29
N ILE A 35 43.24 37.24 -4.73
CA ILE A 35 43.28 36.56 -6.04
C ILE A 35 43.15 37.56 -7.20
N LEU A 36 42.20 38.50 -7.13
CA LEU A 36 42.00 39.50 -8.18
C LEU A 36 43.22 40.41 -8.34
N THR A 37 43.87 40.80 -7.23
CA THR A 37 45.14 41.54 -7.29
C THR A 37 46.21 40.74 -8.03
N ARG A 38 46.35 39.44 -7.73
CA ARG A 38 47.31 38.59 -8.44
C ARG A 38 46.99 38.39 -9.92
N LEU A 39 45.72 38.28 -10.28
CA LEU A 39 45.32 38.20 -11.69
C LEU A 39 45.64 39.50 -12.43
N GLY A 40 45.37 40.64 -11.79
CA GLY A 40 45.72 41.97 -12.30
C GLY A 40 47.23 42.15 -12.49
N ASP A 41 48.04 41.73 -11.50
CA ASP A 41 49.51 41.73 -11.58
C ASP A 41 50.03 40.91 -12.79
N LEU A 42 49.30 39.86 -13.18
CA LEU A 42 49.60 39.00 -14.33
C LEU A 42 49.00 39.49 -15.65
N GLY A 43 48.27 40.61 -15.64
CA GLY A 43 47.61 41.16 -16.83
C GLY A 43 46.36 40.40 -17.28
N LEU A 44 45.73 39.64 -16.39
CA LEU A 44 44.51 38.87 -16.66
C LEU A 44 43.25 39.68 -16.32
N PRO A 45 42.09 39.37 -16.93
CA PRO A 45 40.81 40.02 -16.60
C PRO A 45 40.42 39.82 -15.13
N THR A 46 39.83 40.85 -14.53
CA THR A 46 39.33 40.84 -13.13
C THR A 46 37.88 41.28 -13.00
N GLU A 47 37.30 41.87 -14.04
CA GLU A 47 35.89 42.32 -14.06
C GLU A 47 34.98 41.14 -14.43
N ASP A 48 33.87 41.01 -13.69
CA ASP A 48 32.82 39.98 -13.88
C ASP A 48 33.34 38.52 -13.93
N VAL A 49 34.54 38.27 -13.40
CA VAL A 49 35.14 36.93 -13.33
C VAL A 49 34.49 36.08 -12.24
N LEU A 50 34.06 36.71 -11.14
CA LEU A 50 33.51 36.02 -9.98
C LEU A 50 32.16 36.60 -9.58
N VAL A 51 31.21 35.74 -9.23
CA VAL A 51 29.87 36.14 -8.77
C VAL A 51 29.95 36.99 -7.49
N ALA A 52 29.06 37.97 -7.30
CA ALA A 52 29.12 38.87 -6.14
C ALA A 52 29.12 38.16 -4.76
N LEU A 53 29.83 38.74 -3.79
CA LEU A 53 30.07 38.17 -2.45
C LEU A 53 28.78 37.82 -1.70
N ASN A 54 27.72 38.62 -1.83
CA ASN A 54 26.43 38.39 -1.18
C ASN A 54 25.80 37.06 -1.62
N HIS A 55 25.95 36.68 -2.90
CA HIS A 55 25.44 35.40 -3.39
C HIS A 55 26.28 34.23 -2.89
N ARG A 56 27.61 34.40 -2.77
CA ARG A 56 28.49 33.36 -2.19
C ARG A 56 28.16 33.12 -0.72
N LEU A 57 27.98 34.19 0.04
CA LEU A 57 27.56 34.10 1.44
C LEU A 57 26.18 33.43 1.56
N ALA A 58 25.22 33.81 0.71
CA ALA A 58 23.89 33.20 0.70
C ALA A 58 23.95 31.69 0.44
N LEU A 59 24.81 31.24 -0.50
CA LEU A 59 25.05 29.81 -0.73
C LEU A 59 25.59 29.13 0.54
N LEU A 60 26.67 29.66 1.12
CA LEU A 60 27.29 29.04 2.30
C LEU A 60 26.32 28.97 3.49
N ALA A 61 25.55 30.02 3.73
CA ALA A 61 24.59 30.08 4.82
C ALA A 61 23.41 29.08 4.65
N THR A 62 23.08 28.69 3.42
CA THR A 62 21.92 27.84 3.12
C THR A 62 22.26 26.39 2.81
N THR A 63 23.49 26.10 2.36
CA THR A 63 23.92 24.73 2.05
C THR A 63 23.72 23.73 3.19
N GLY A 64 23.89 24.15 4.45
CA GLY A 64 23.62 23.29 5.61
C GLY A 64 22.18 22.76 5.66
N HIS A 65 21.20 23.56 5.21
CA HIS A 65 19.80 23.14 5.11
C HIS A 65 19.61 22.10 4.00
N ALA A 66 20.16 22.36 2.81
CA ALA A 66 20.09 21.43 1.69
C ALA A 66 20.71 20.06 2.03
N LEU A 67 21.81 20.03 2.78
CA LEU A 67 22.49 18.80 3.21
C LEU A 67 21.76 18.03 4.33
N ALA A 68 20.74 18.61 4.95
CA ALA A 68 20.02 17.97 6.04
C ALA A 68 19.36 16.64 5.62
N GLY A 69 19.02 16.50 4.32
CA GLY A 69 18.45 15.27 3.76
C GLY A 69 19.43 14.10 3.59
N LEU A 70 20.74 14.32 3.69
CA LEU A 70 21.75 13.27 3.57
C LEU A 70 22.13 12.70 4.93
N ASN A 71 22.26 11.37 4.99
CA ASN A 71 22.85 10.68 6.15
C ASN A 71 24.39 10.78 6.16
N ASP A 72 25.02 10.36 7.26
CA ASP A 72 26.48 10.50 7.45
C ASP A 72 27.31 9.76 6.40
N GLU A 73 26.84 8.60 5.92
CA GLU A 73 27.52 7.83 4.88
C GLU A 73 27.47 8.56 3.53
N GLN A 74 26.29 9.05 3.15
CA GLN A 74 26.08 9.83 1.94
C GLN A 74 26.91 11.12 1.97
N ARG A 75 26.92 11.84 3.10
CA ARG A 75 27.78 13.03 3.28
C ARG A 75 29.26 12.68 3.14
N GLY A 76 29.70 11.58 3.75
CA GLY A 76 31.09 11.14 3.73
C GLY A 76 31.61 10.78 2.33
N ARG A 77 30.73 10.37 1.40
CA ARG A 77 31.11 9.97 0.03
C ARG A 77 30.88 11.04 -1.05
N SER A 78 30.17 12.13 -0.74
CA SER A 78 29.79 13.17 -1.72
C SER A 78 30.89 14.19 -2.02
N VAL A 79 31.95 13.72 -2.68
CA VAL A 79 33.12 14.53 -3.06
C VAL A 79 32.75 15.67 -4.02
N TYR A 80 31.79 15.47 -4.93
CA TYR A 80 31.43 16.53 -5.87
C TYR A 80 30.54 17.59 -5.24
N ILE A 81 29.73 17.25 -4.22
CA ILE A 81 29.07 18.26 -3.38
C ILE A 81 30.11 19.13 -2.66
N ALA A 82 31.17 18.54 -2.11
CA ALA A 82 32.25 19.31 -1.49
C ALA A 82 32.93 20.25 -2.51
N LYS A 83 33.22 19.76 -3.73
CA LYS A 83 33.77 20.58 -4.83
C LYS A 83 32.81 21.70 -5.26
N MET A 84 31.50 21.42 -5.29
CA MET A 84 30.46 22.39 -5.61
C MET A 84 30.45 23.54 -4.60
N ILE A 85 30.47 23.24 -3.30
CA ILE A 85 30.52 24.25 -2.23
C ILE A 85 31.82 25.06 -2.32
N MET A 86 32.95 24.41 -2.56
CA MET A 86 34.24 25.10 -2.75
C MET A 86 34.22 26.05 -3.96
N ALA A 87 33.77 25.59 -5.13
CA ALA A 87 33.65 26.41 -6.34
C ALA A 87 32.68 27.58 -6.13
N GLY A 88 31.55 27.34 -5.46
CA GLY A 88 30.60 28.37 -5.10
C GLY A 88 31.18 29.42 -4.14
N SER A 89 31.96 28.98 -3.14
CA SER A 89 32.58 29.89 -2.17
C SER A 89 33.55 30.88 -2.82
N VAL A 90 34.24 30.48 -3.90
CA VAL A 90 35.15 31.36 -4.65
C VAL A 90 34.44 32.16 -5.74
N GLY A 91 33.18 31.88 -6.03
CA GLY A 91 32.36 32.65 -6.99
C GLY A 91 32.28 32.06 -8.39
N LEU A 92 32.70 30.81 -8.59
CA LEU A 92 32.63 30.07 -9.85
C LEU A 92 31.36 29.20 -9.89
N PHE A 93 30.21 29.86 -10.08
CA PHE A 93 28.90 29.20 -9.98
C PHE A 93 28.58 28.26 -11.14
N ASP A 94 29.14 28.51 -12.31
CA ASP A 94 29.11 27.61 -13.45
C ASP A 94 29.83 26.28 -13.13
N ALA A 95 31.02 26.35 -12.54
CA ALA A 95 31.76 25.17 -12.09
C ALA A 95 31.05 24.47 -10.94
N ALA A 96 30.49 25.22 -9.99
CA ALA A 96 29.70 24.68 -8.89
C ALA A 96 28.49 23.87 -9.40
N LEU A 97 27.77 24.41 -10.38
CA LEU A 97 26.63 23.73 -11.01
C LEU A 97 27.05 22.46 -11.77
N ASN A 98 28.20 22.49 -12.45
CA ASN A 98 28.76 21.30 -13.08
C ASN A 98 29.08 20.20 -12.05
N TYR A 99 29.69 20.54 -10.92
CA TYR A 99 29.96 19.57 -9.87
C TYR A 99 28.69 19.01 -9.22
N LEU A 100 27.66 19.85 -9.00
CA LEU A 100 26.35 19.36 -8.54
C LEU A 100 25.77 18.33 -9.52
N TRP A 101 25.85 18.65 -10.81
CA TRP A 101 25.34 17.77 -11.86
C TRP A 101 26.12 16.45 -11.92
N ASP A 102 27.45 16.49 -11.80
CA ASP A 102 28.30 15.29 -11.75
C ASP A 102 27.89 14.36 -10.61
N GLU A 103 27.70 14.88 -9.39
CA GLU A 103 27.22 14.09 -8.24
C GLU A 103 25.87 13.44 -8.58
N THR A 104 24.95 14.24 -9.13
CA THR A 104 23.58 13.80 -9.46
C THR A 104 23.60 12.65 -10.46
N VAL A 105 24.37 12.74 -11.54
CA VAL A 105 24.48 11.69 -12.56
C VAL A 105 25.14 10.43 -12.00
N ILE A 106 26.18 10.57 -11.19
CA ILE A 106 26.85 9.44 -10.54
C ILE A 106 25.86 8.69 -9.65
N GLU A 107 25.13 9.41 -8.80
CA GLU A 107 24.14 8.81 -7.89
C GLU A 107 22.95 8.21 -8.64
N LEU A 108 22.51 8.82 -9.75
CA LEU A 108 21.47 8.26 -10.62
C LEU A 108 21.94 6.95 -11.28
N ARG A 109 23.17 6.90 -11.80
CA ARG A 109 23.74 5.68 -12.39
C ARG A 109 23.84 4.56 -11.35
N LYS A 110 24.30 4.85 -10.13
CA LYS A 110 24.36 3.85 -9.03
C LYS A 110 23.00 3.20 -8.77
N ARG A 111 21.92 3.97 -8.85
CA ARG A 111 20.55 3.46 -8.70
C ARG A 111 20.12 2.65 -9.90
N VAL A 112 20.37 3.12 -11.11
CA VAL A 112 20.09 2.38 -12.34
C VAL A 112 20.82 1.02 -12.38
N ILE A 113 22.03 0.90 -11.82
CA ILE A 113 22.75 -0.38 -11.70
C ILE A 113 21.99 -1.41 -10.85
N GLY A 114 21.23 -0.95 -9.85
CA GLY A 114 20.35 -1.83 -9.07
C GLY A 114 19.17 -2.36 -9.89
N TYR A 115 18.83 -1.74 -11.02
CA TYR A 115 17.68 -2.13 -11.83
C TYR A 115 18.07 -3.16 -12.90
N ASP A 116 17.07 -3.71 -13.59
CA ASP A 116 17.31 -4.50 -14.80
C ASP A 116 17.89 -3.60 -15.90
N LEU A 117 19.22 -3.65 -16.06
CA LEU A 117 19.96 -2.88 -17.07
C LEU A 117 19.49 -3.17 -18.50
N SER A 118 19.07 -4.41 -18.80
CA SER A 118 18.61 -4.76 -20.15
C SER A 118 17.29 -4.06 -20.47
N TYR A 119 16.36 -4.05 -19.50
CA TYR A 119 15.11 -3.30 -19.62
C TYR A 119 15.36 -1.79 -19.65
N PHE A 120 16.21 -1.28 -18.76
CA PHE A 120 16.57 0.13 -18.74
C PHE A 120 17.13 0.58 -20.10
N TYR A 121 18.06 -0.17 -20.70
CA TYR A 121 18.60 0.14 -22.03
C TYR A 121 17.56 0.05 -23.15
N ALA A 122 16.60 -0.87 -23.05
CA ALA A 122 15.49 -0.97 -23.98
C ALA A 122 14.63 0.30 -24.00
N VAL A 123 14.44 0.88 -22.82
CA VAL A 123 13.63 2.06 -22.58
C VAL A 123 14.41 3.35 -22.88
N ALA A 124 15.65 3.47 -22.40
CA ALA A 124 16.46 4.68 -22.53
C ALA A 124 17.03 4.92 -23.94
N GLU A 125 17.36 3.86 -24.69
CA GLU A 125 17.89 3.96 -26.05
C GLU A 125 16.93 3.27 -27.04
N LYS A 126 16.24 4.08 -27.85
CA LYS A 126 15.28 3.59 -28.84
C LYS A 126 15.96 3.06 -30.12
N SER A 127 17.22 3.40 -30.37
CA SER A 127 17.99 2.88 -31.51
C SER A 127 18.52 1.47 -31.24
N ASP A 128 18.04 0.49 -32.02
CA ASP A 128 18.49 -0.91 -31.91
C ASP A 128 20.00 -1.07 -32.16
N ALA A 129 20.60 -0.24 -33.02
CA ALA A 129 22.03 -0.28 -33.31
C ALA A 129 22.85 0.11 -32.07
N ARG A 130 22.49 1.23 -31.41
CA ARG A 130 23.18 1.70 -30.20
C ARG A 130 22.91 0.81 -28.99
N ARG A 131 21.70 0.27 -28.86
CA ARG A 131 21.36 -0.64 -27.75
C ARG A 131 22.22 -1.91 -27.73
N LYS A 132 22.67 -2.41 -28.89
CA LYS A 132 23.59 -3.57 -28.97
C LYS A 132 24.95 -3.31 -28.29
N GLU A 133 25.33 -2.05 -28.13
CA GLU A 133 26.57 -1.62 -27.48
C GLU A 133 26.42 -1.40 -25.97
N LEU A 134 25.20 -1.59 -25.42
CA LEU A 134 24.84 -1.37 -24.02
C LEU A 134 24.42 -2.71 -23.39
N LYS A 135 25.25 -3.26 -22.49
CA LYS A 135 25.00 -4.58 -21.87
C LYS A 135 25.24 -4.61 -20.37
N THR A 136 26.23 -3.85 -19.91
CA THR A 136 26.76 -3.91 -18.53
C THR A 136 26.64 -2.56 -17.84
N ALA A 137 26.87 -2.51 -16.53
CA ALA A 137 26.89 -1.27 -15.76
C ALA A 137 27.91 -0.26 -16.32
N ASP A 138 29.05 -0.76 -16.80
CA ASP A 138 30.13 0.05 -17.40
C ASP A 138 29.70 0.74 -18.69
N ASP A 139 28.61 0.29 -19.32
CA ASP A 139 28.09 0.91 -20.54
C ASP A 139 27.19 2.12 -20.28
N LEU A 140 26.76 2.38 -19.03
CA LEU A 140 25.89 3.51 -18.68
C LEU A 140 26.50 4.88 -19.01
N VAL A 141 27.84 4.97 -19.01
CA VAL A 141 28.58 6.18 -19.41
C VAL A 141 28.40 6.52 -20.89
N LYS A 142 28.02 5.54 -21.73
CA LYS A 142 27.78 5.77 -23.17
C LYS A 142 26.43 6.43 -23.44
N LEU A 143 25.51 6.43 -22.46
CA LEU A 143 24.26 7.18 -22.56
C LEU A 143 24.53 8.65 -22.26
N ASP A 144 23.92 9.53 -23.07
CA ASP A 144 23.84 10.94 -22.73
C ASP A 144 22.95 11.15 -21.50
N ASP A 145 23.21 12.24 -20.79
CA ASP A 145 22.52 12.57 -19.54
C ASP A 145 21.00 12.73 -19.72
N ALA A 146 20.54 13.16 -20.90
CA ALA A 146 19.11 13.32 -21.17
C ALA A 146 18.41 11.96 -21.27
N LYS A 147 19.01 11.00 -21.97
CA LYS A 147 18.52 9.61 -22.06
C LYS A 147 18.59 8.88 -20.73
N LEU A 148 19.65 9.10 -19.96
CA LEU A 148 19.76 8.54 -18.61
C LEU A 148 18.58 9.01 -17.74
N LEU A 149 18.30 10.32 -17.75
CA LEU A 149 17.22 10.91 -16.96
C LEU A 149 15.83 10.49 -17.45
N SER A 150 15.59 10.50 -18.77
CA SER A 150 14.30 10.07 -19.33
C SER A 150 14.05 8.57 -19.11
N GLY A 151 15.09 7.75 -19.23
CA GLY A 151 15.06 6.33 -18.91
C GLY A 151 14.71 6.09 -17.44
N ALA A 152 15.33 6.84 -16.51
CA ALA A 152 15.03 6.75 -15.09
C ALA A 152 13.56 7.08 -14.78
N ARG A 153 12.97 8.04 -15.49
CA ARG A 153 11.52 8.33 -15.40
C ARG A 153 10.68 7.19 -15.93
N GLU A 154 10.98 6.69 -17.13
CA GLU A 154 10.18 5.63 -17.78
C GLU A 154 10.19 4.31 -16.99
N ILE A 155 11.29 3.96 -16.31
CA ILE A 155 11.33 2.80 -15.40
C ILE A 155 10.71 3.07 -14.03
N GLY A 156 10.30 4.31 -13.75
CA GLY A 156 9.70 4.72 -12.49
C GLY A 156 10.69 4.91 -11.33
N LEU A 157 11.99 5.09 -11.61
CA LEU A 157 13.00 5.42 -10.60
C LEU A 157 12.86 6.87 -10.10
N ILE A 158 12.47 7.80 -10.98
CA ILE A 158 12.10 9.18 -10.62
C ILE A 158 10.66 9.46 -11.04
N SER A 159 9.97 10.29 -10.26
CA SER A 159 8.62 10.75 -10.58
C SER A 159 8.62 11.70 -11.79
N ASP A 160 7.46 11.91 -12.42
CA ASP A 160 7.33 12.91 -13.49
C ASP A 160 7.69 14.31 -13.00
N VAL A 161 7.30 14.66 -11.77
CA VAL A 161 7.62 15.95 -11.15
C VAL A 161 9.12 16.08 -10.92
N GLY A 162 9.74 15.07 -10.31
CA GLY A 162 11.18 15.03 -10.06
C GLY A 162 12.00 15.08 -11.35
N TYR A 163 11.55 14.38 -12.40
CA TYR A 163 12.14 14.47 -13.74
C TYR A 163 12.17 15.91 -14.25
N HIS A 164 11.05 16.63 -14.20
CA HIS A 164 10.98 17.99 -14.71
C HIS A 164 11.85 18.97 -13.91
N GLN A 165 11.91 18.80 -12.58
CA GLN A 165 12.79 19.60 -11.72
C GLN A 165 14.26 19.37 -12.04
N VAL A 166 14.69 18.11 -12.14
CA VAL A 166 16.10 17.76 -12.41
C VAL A 166 16.50 18.08 -13.86
N ASP A 167 15.61 17.91 -14.83
CA ASP A 167 15.87 18.27 -16.24
C ASP A 167 16.02 19.78 -16.42
N HIS A 168 15.30 20.59 -15.64
CA HIS A 168 15.52 22.04 -15.61
C HIS A 168 16.94 22.39 -15.15
N ILE A 169 17.45 21.73 -14.10
CA ILE A 169 18.83 21.92 -13.62
C ILE A 169 19.84 21.50 -14.71
N ARG A 170 19.59 20.38 -15.40
CA ARG A 170 20.42 19.93 -16.55
C ARG A 170 20.45 20.99 -17.65
N PHE A 171 19.29 21.55 -18.01
CA PHE A 171 19.17 22.61 -18.99
C PHE A 171 19.96 23.84 -18.57
N MET A 172 19.80 24.30 -17.33
CA MET A 172 20.52 25.46 -16.79
C MET A 172 22.03 25.24 -16.75
N ARG A 173 22.50 24.02 -16.44
CA ARG A 173 23.93 23.65 -16.49
C ARG A 173 24.51 23.78 -17.88
N ASN A 174 23.80 23.27 -18.89
CA ASN A 174 24.22 23.38 -20.29
C ASN A 174 24.19 24.84 -20.77
N TYR A 175 23.19 25.61 -20.34
CA TYR A 175 23.05 27.01 -20.68
C TYR A 175 24.17 27.87 -20.05
N ALA A 176 24.46 27.67 -18.76
CA ALA A 176 25.52 28.38 -18.04
C ALA A 176 26.91 28.10 -18.62
N SER A 177 27.14 26.87 -19.12
CA SER A 177 28.42 26.47 -19.71
C SER A 177 28.64 26.99 -21.15
N ALA A 178 27.60 27.46 -21.84
CA ALA A 178 27.66 27.85 -23.27
C ALA A 178 28.10 29.30 -23.53
N ALA A 179 28.32 30.10 -22.47
CA ALA A 179 28.93 31.44 -22.48
C ALA A 179 28.62 32.33 -23.71
N HIS A 180 27.48 33.02 -23.70
CA HIS A 180 27.43 34.40 -24.18
C HIS A 180 27.55 35.35 -22.97
N PRO A 181 28.31 36.46 -23.04
CA PRO A 181 28.77 37.21 -21.87
C PRO A 181 27.72 37.88 -20.97
N ASN A 182 26.40 37.71 -21.16
CA ASN A 182 25.46 38.71 -20.64
C ASN A 182 24.07 38.31 -20.14
N GLN A 183 23.69 37.06 -19.85
CA GLN A 183 22.27 36.79 -19.54
C GLN A 183 21.85 35.80 -18.44
N VAL A 184 22.73 35.16 -17.67
CA VAL A 184 22.27 34.39 -16.49
C VAL A 184 23.06 34.71 -15.24
N SER A 185 22.45 35.47 -14.35
CA SER A 185 22.91 35.62 -12.97
C SER A 185 22.42 34.44 -12.14
N LEU A 186 23.24 33.40 -12.01
CA LEU A 186 23.01 32.36 -11.02
C LEU A 186 23.18 32.96 -9.62
N THR A 187 22.18 32.79 -8.75
CA THR A 187 22.25 33.23 -7.36
C THR A 187 22.62 32.09 -6.42
N GLY A 188 23.19 32.41 -5.26
CA GLY A 188 23.58 31.39 -4.28
C GLY A 188 22.40 30.60 -3.73
N LEU A 189 21.24 31.26 -3.59
CA LEU A 189 20.00 30.62 -3.17
C LEU A 189 19.50 29.61 -4.22
N GLN A 190 19.58 29.95 -5.51
CA GLN A 190 19.22 29.00 -6.58
C GLN A 190 20.14 27.79 -6.59
N LEU A 191 21.45 27.97 -6.41
CA LEU A 191 22.37 26.83 -6.32
C LEU A 191 22.10 25.94 -5.10
N ALA A 192 21.72 26.54 -3.96
CA ALA A 192 21.35 25.77 -2.77
C ALA A 192 20.02 25.02 -2.95
N ASP A 193 19.02 25.66 -3.56
CA ASP A 193 17.73 25.05 -3.90
C ASP A 193 17.87 23.88 -4.89
N TRP A 194 18.74 24.04 -5.90
CA TRP A 194 19.04 22.96 -6.83
C TRP A 194 19.83 21.83 -6.18
N LEU A 195 20.74 22.12 -5.24
CA LEU A 195 21.39 21.10 -4.43
C LEU A 195 20.36 20.30 -3.63
N GLU A 196 19.43 20.96 -2.93
CA GLU A 196 18.35 20.30 -2.19
C GLU A 196 17.47 19.46 -3.12
N THR A 197 17.10 20.00 -4.28
CA THR A 197 16.30 19.30 -5.29
C THR A 197 17.01 18.04 -5.78
N CYS A 198 18.28 18.12 -6.17
CA CYS A 198 19.07 16.94 -6.57
C CYS A 198 19.19 15.92 -5.43
N ILE A 199 19.33 16.40 -4.18
CA ILE A 199 19.37 15.52 -3.02
C ILE A 199 18.06 14.74 -2.89
N ARG A 200 16.93 15.46 -2.84
CA ARG A 200 15.59 14.90 -2.62
C ARG A 200 15.14 13.98 -3.75
N GLU A 201 15.33 14.42 -4.99
CA GLU A 201 14.79 13.73 -6.17
C GLU A 201 15.70 12.61 -6.68
N VAL A 202 17.00 12.60 -6.32
CA VAL A 202 17.97 11.61 -6.85
C VAL A 202 18.83 11.01 -5.75
N ILE A 203 19.61 11.80 -5.01
CA ILE A 203 20.68 11.29 -4.13
C ILE A 203 20.14 10.54 -2.90
N THR A 204 18.90 10.79 -2.49
CA THR A 204 18.24 10.06 -1.39
C THR A 204 17.36 8.92 -1.86
N LEU A 205 17.15 8.74 -3.16
CA LEU A 205 16.37 7.60 -3.66
C LEU A 205 16.98 6.29 -3.16
N PRO A 206 16.16 5.30 -2.76
CA PRO A 206 16.68 4.02 -2.34
C PRO A 206 17.32 3.30 -3.54
N HIS A 207 18.20 2.35 -3.28
CA HIS A 207 18.79 1.51 -4.33
C HIS A 207 17.83 0.38 -4.77
N ASP A 208 16.54 0.50 -4.41
CA ASP A 208 15.62 -0.63 -4.30
C ASP A 208 15.08 -1.08 -5.65
N THR A 209 15.24 -2.38 -5.93
CA THR A 209 14.97 -3.02 -7.24
C THR A 209 13.50 -3.44 -7.38
N VAL A 210 12.78 -3.48 -6.27
CA VAL A 210 11.46 -4.10 -6.12
C VAL A 210 10.39 -3.42 -6.98
N VAL A 211 10.36 -2.08 -7.03
CA VAL A 211 9.36 -1.33 -7.83
C VAL A 211 9.51 -1.61 -9.33
N ALA A 212 10.75 -1.72 -9.82
CA ALA A 212 10.99 -2.07 -11.22
C ALA A 212 10.70 -3.53 -11.52
N GLU A 213 11.01 -4.44 -10.59
CA GLU A 213 10.65 -5.85 -10.71
C GLU A 213 9.13 -6.05 -10.77
N ILE A 214 8.36 -5.29 -9.97
CA ILE A 214 6.89 -5.24 -10.05
C ILE A 214 6.42 -4.75 -11.42
N ARG A 215 6.96 -3.62 -11.93
CA ARG A 215 6.60 -3.11 -13.26
C ARG A 215 6.93 -4.11 -14.36
N LYS A 216 8.12 -4.71 -14.31
CA LYS A 216 8.56 -5.73 -15.26
C LYS A 216 7.65 -6.96 -15.21
N LEU A 217 7.27 -7.41 -14.01
CA LEU A 217 6.32 -8.52 -13.85
C LEU A 217 4.97 -8.19 -14.50
N LEU A 218 4.42 -7.00 -14.27
CA LEU A 218 3.15 -6.57 -14.88
C LEU A 218 3.22 -6.52 -16.41
N VAL A 219 4.36 -6.11 -16.99
CA VAL A 219 4.58 -6.15 -18.44
C VAL A 219 4.67 -7.60 -18.94
N ASN A 220 5.45 -8.45 -18.27
CA ASN A 220 5.65 -9.84 -18.67
C ASN A 220 4.34 -10.65 -18.60
N VAL A 221 3.52 -10.42 -17.58
CA VAL A 221 2.19 -11.03 -17.43
C VAL A 221 1.29 -10.75 -18.63
N GLN A 222 1.44 -9.59 -19.26
CA GLN A 222 0.66 -9.19 -20.44
C GLN A 222 1.27 -9.67 -21.77
N ALA A 223 2.59 -9.88 -21.82
CA ALA A 223 3.31 -10.14 -23.05
C ALA A 223 3.09 -11.55 -23.63
N ALA A 224 3.09 -12.57 -22.78
CA ALA A 224 2.92 -13.97 -23.19
C ALA A 224 2.50 -14.86 -22.00
N ARG A 225 2.10 -16.10 -22.26
CA ARG A 225 1.88 -17.09 -21.19
C ARG A 225 3.19 -17.37 -20.46
N LEU A 226 3.19 -17.23 -19.13
CA LEU A 226 4.33 -17.52 -18.29
C LEU A 226 4.46 -19.04 -18.09
N ASP A 227 5.70 -19.53 -18.06
CA ASP A 227 5.93 -20.93 -17.78
C ASP A 227 5.67 -21.27 -16.29
N PRO A 228 5.25 -22.50 -15.97
CA PRO A 228 4.95 -22.89 -14.59
C PRO A 228 6.11 -22.72 -13.59
N ASN A 229 7.37 -22.89 -14.03
CA ASN A 229 8.52 -22.72 -13.15
C ASN A 229 8.75 -21.25 -12.81
N TYR A 230 8.57 -20.35 -13.78
CA TYR A 230 8.60 -18.90 -13.56
C TYR A 230 7.48 -18.46 -12.61
N LEU A 231 6.27 -18.99 -12.76
CA LEU A 231 5.15 -18.73 -11.85
C LEU A 231 5.43 -19.22 -10.41
N ALA A 232 6.16 -20.32 -10.25
CA ALA A 232 6.58 -20.82 -8.94
C ALA A 232 7.66 -19.92 -8.31
N GLN A 233 8.66 -19.48 -9.09
CA GLN A 233 9.70 -18.56 -8.61
C GLN A 233 9.13 -17.18 -8.25
N THR A 234 8.18 -16.68 -9.03
CA THR A 234 7.48 -15.42 -8.75
C THR A 234 6.72 -15.48 -7.41
N ALA A 235 6.17 -16.64 -7.05
CA ALA A 235 5.52 -16.81 -5.76
C ALA A 235 6.50 -16.74 -4.58
N VAL A 236 7.74 -17.19 -4.76
CA VAL A 236 8.81 -17.04 -3.75
C VAL A 236 9.18 -15.56 -3.59
N PHE A 237 9.23 -14.82 -4.70
CA PHE A 237 9.48 -13.38 -4.68
C PHE A 237 8.44 -12.61 -3.85
N PHE A 238 7.15 -12.97 -3.94
CA PHE A 238 6.09 -12.31 -3.15
C PHE A 238 6.33 -12.35 -1.64
N LYS A 239 6.95 -13.42 -1.12
CA LYS A 239 7.29 -13.54 0.30
C LYS A 239 8.32 -12.49 0.77
N GLY A 240 9.18 -12.03 -0.14
CA GLY A 240 10.20 -11.03 0.14
C GLY A 240 9.75 -9.59 -0.09
N LEU A 241 8.53 -9.36 -0.59
CA LEU A 241 8.02 -8.02 -0.85
C LEU A 241 7.73 -7.26 0.45
N PRO A 242 8.16 -5.99 0.58
CA PRO A 242 7.57 -5.06 1.54
C PRO A 242 6.04 -4.96 1.35
N GLY A 243 5.29 -4.73 2.43
CA GLY A 243 3.82 -4.77 2.39
C GLY A 243 3.20 -3.76 1.41
N ASP A 244 3.73 -2.53 1.36
CA ASP A 244 3.32 -1.49 0.42
C ASP A 244 3.55 -1.88 -1.05
N GLN A 245 4.60 -2.67 -1.30
CA GLN A 245 4.94 -3.18 -2.63
C GLN A 245 4.04 -4.36 -3.03
N ALA A 246 3.72 -5.25 -2.09
CA ALA A 246 2.72 -6.30 -2.31
C ALA A 246 1.34 -5.70 -2.64
N ASP A 247 0.93 -4.64 -1.93
CA ASP A 247 -0.30 -3.91 -2.20
C ASP A 247 -0.29 -3.24 -3.58
N THR A 248 0.84 -2.61 -3.94
CA THR A 248 1.02 -1.98 -5.26
C THR A 248 0.90 -3.02 -6.39
N LEU A 249 1.54 -4.18 -6.24
CA LEU A 249 1.45 -5.26 -7.21
C LEU A 249 0.02 -5.82 -7.28
N ALA A 250 -0.66 -5.98 -6.15
CA ALA A 250 -2.03 -6.47 -6.10
C ALA A 250 -2.99 -5.52 -6.86
N LYS A 251 -2.91 -4.22 -6.60
CA LYS A 251 -3.69 -3.20 -7.32
C LYS A 251 -3.40 -3.21 -8.82
N GLY A 252 -2.13 -3.40 -9.20
CA GLY A 252 -1.67 -3.54 -10.58
C GLY A 252 -2.28 -4.75 -11.29
N LEU A 253 -2.12 -5.95 -10.71
CA LEU A 253 -2.68 -7.19 -11.28
C LEU A 253 -4.21 -7.14 -11.36
N PHE A 254 -4.88 -6.63 -10.34
CA PHE A 254 -6.33 -6.45 -10.36
C PHE A 254 -6.76 -5.48 -11.47
N GLY A 255 -6.03 -4.38 -11.67
CA GLY A 255 -6.28 -3.43 -12.77
C GLY A 255 -6.10 -4.05 -14.15
N VAL A 256 -5.02 -4.80 -14.37
CA VAL A 256 -4.78 -5.50 -15.63
C VAL A 256 -5.88 -6.53 -15.90
N TYR A 257 -6.26 -7.33 -14.89
CA TYR A 257 -7.29 -8.37 -15.05
C TYR A 257 -8.68 -7.80 -15.34
N THR A 258 -9.03 -6.66 -14.75
CA THR A 258 -10.34 -6.01 -14.92
C THR A 258 -10.41 -5.11 -16.15
N THR A 259 -9.37 -5.08 -16.97
CA THR A 259 -9.38 -4.35 -18.25
C THR A 259 -10.22 -5.12 -19.27
N SER A 260 -11.21 -4.44 -19.88
CA SER A 260 -12.06 -5.05 -20.91
C SER A 260 -11.24 -5.46 -22.13
N GLY A 261 -11.51 -6.65 -22.68
CA GLY A 261 -10.80 -7.18 -23.85
C GLY A 261 -9.38 -7.69 -23.59
N GLY A 262 -9.05 -8.03 -22.33
CA GLY A 262 -7.76 -8.61 -21.98
C GLY A 262 -7.49 -9.95 -22.69
N GLU A 263 -6.24 -10.15 -23.12
CA GLU A 263 -5.80 -11.39 -23.78
C GLU A 263 -5.94 -12.63 -22.85
N PRO A 264 -6.32 -13.81 -23.37
CA PRO A 264 -6.53 -15.01 -22.55
C PRO A 264 -5.31 -15.41 -21.70
N HIS A 265 -4.09 -15.31 -22.25
CA HIS A 265 -2.88 -15.65 -21.49
C HIS A 265 -2.63 -14.70 -20.33
N THR A 266 -2.99 -13.41 -20.47
CA THR A 266 -2.87 -12.41 -19.41
C THR A 266 -3.78 -12.77 -18.24
N LEU A 267 -5.05 -13.10 -18.54
CA LEU A 267 -6.02 -13.49 -17.52
C LEU A 267 -5.56 -14.74 -16.77
N ASP A 268 -5.08 -15.75 -17.49
CA ASP A 268 -4.61 -16.98 -16.86
C ASP A 268 -3.34 -16.80 -16.02
N ASN A 269 -2.38 -15.99 -16.50
CA ASN A 269 -1.20 -15.63 -15.72
C ASN A 269 -1.60 -15.00 -14.38
N ILE A 270 -2.58 -14.09 -14.40
CA ILE A 270 -3.05 -13.42 -13.19
C ILE A 270 -3.82 -14.40 -12.29
N ARG A 271 -4.65 -15.30 -12.84
CA ARG A 271 -5.32 -16.36 -12.04
C ARG A 271 -4.32 -17.26 -11.32
N ASP A 272 -3.16 -17.52 -11.91
CA ASP A 272 -2.10 -18.33 -11.29
C ASP A 272 -1.31 -17.55 -10.21
N LEU A 273 -1.14 -16.24 -10.38
CA LEU A 273 -0.37 -15.39 -9.45
C LEU A 273 -1.21 -14.85 -8.30
N TRP A 274 -2.47 -14.51 -8.55
CA TRP A 274 -3.35 -13.79 -7.62
C TRP A 274 -3.53 -14.52 -6.28
N PRO A 275 -3.85 -15.83 -6.23
CA PRO A 275 -3.95 -16.56 -4.96
C PRO A 275 -2.63 -16.64 -4.19
N LYS A 276 -1.49 -16.54 -4.89
CA LYS A 276 -0.16 -16.60 -4.27
C LYS A 276 0.25 -15.23 -3.71
N LEU A 277 -0.23 -14.14 -4.30
CA LEU A 277 0.02 -12.78 -3.83
C LEU A 277 -0.92 -12.39 -2.69
N TRP A 278 -2.18 -12.83 -2.73
CA TRP A 278 -3.23 -12.45 -1.80
C TRP A 278 -2.84 -12.51 -0.30
N PRO A 279 -2.13 -13.55 0.19
CA PRO A 279 -1.71 -13.63 1.58
C PRO A 279 -0.78 -12.50 2.04
N TYR A 280 -0.08 -11.84 1.11
CA TYR A 280 0.87 -10.76 1.39
C TYR A 280 0.27 -9.36 1.20
N ALA A 281 -0.92 -9.26 0.60
CA ALA A 281 -1.65 -8.00 0.51
C ALA A 281 -2.25 -7.62 1.87
N SER A 282 -2.23 -6.34 2.21
CA SER A 282 -2.85 -5.78 3.40
C SER A 282 -4.37 -5.89 3.35
N GLU A 283 -5.02 -5.83 4.52
CA GLU A 283 -6.48 -5.80 4.62
C GLU A 283 -7.07 -4.63 3.80
N ASP A 284 -6.44 -3.45 3.83
CA ASP A 284 -6.87 -2.28 3.06
C ASP A 284 -6.85 -2.56 1.55
N ALA A 285 -5.79 -3.20 1.03
CA ALA A 285 -5.70 -3.56 -0.38
C ALA A 285 -6.74 -4.63 -0.78
N ARG A 286 -7.06 -5.55 0.14
CA ARG A 286 -8.12 -6.56 -0.06
C ARG A 286 -9.51 -5.92 -0.09
N PHE A 287 -9.80 -4.99 0.82
CA PHE A 287 -11.04 -4.20 0.80
C PHE A 287 -11.15 -3.32 -0.44
N GLU A 288 -10.04 -2.73 -0.92
CA GLU A 288 -10.03 -1.93 -2.14
C GLU A 288 -10.49 -2.74 -3.37
N ALA A 289 -10.16 -4.04 -3.45
CA ALA A 289 -10.67 -4.92 -4.51
C ALA A 289 -12.22 -5.00 -4.49
N GLY A 290 -12.81 -5.14 -3.30
CA GLY A 290 -14.26 -5.11 -3.10
C GLY A 290 -14.88 -3.76 -3.44
N THR A 291 -14.26 -2.65 -3.02
CA THR A 291 -14.71 -1.29 -3.37
C THR A 291 -14.68 -1.05 -4.88
N ARG A 292 -13.66 -1.57 -5.58
CA ARG A 292 -13.59 -1.48 -7.05
C ARG A 292 -14.69 -2.28 -7.73
N LEU A 293 -15.03 -3.47 -7.24
CA LEU A 293 -16.20 -4.22 -7.71
C LEU A 293 -17.50 -3.40 -7.55
N ALA A 294 -17.73 -2.85 -6.36
CA ALA A 294 -18.92 -2.02 -6.11
C ALA A 294 -19.01 -0.82 -7.04
N ARG A 295 -17.87 -0.17 -7.34
CA ARG A 295 -17.80 0.91 -8.31
C ARG A 295 -18.18 0.45 -9.72
N PHE A 296 -17.70 -0.71 -10.18
CA PHE A 296 -18.09 -1.24 -11.49
C PHE A 296 -19.59 -1.53 -11.56
N LEU A 297 -20.18 -2.09 -10.50
CA LEU A 297 -21.62 -2.34 -10.42
C LEU A 297 -22.43 -1.04 -10.47
N ALA A 298 -22.03 -0.03 -9.68
CA ALA A 298 -22.70 1.27 -9.63
C ALA A 298 -22.66 2.01 -10.98
N ASN A 299 -21.59 1.81 -11.76
CA ASN A 299 -21.41 2.42 -13.08
C ASN A 299 -21.99 1.60 -14.24
N ALA A 300 -22.61 0.44 -13.97
CA ALA A 300 -23.05 -0.52 -14.99
C ALA A 300 -21.94 -1.06 -15.91
N ASP A 301 -20.69 -1.09 -15.42
CA ASP A 301 -19.53 -1.69 -16.09
C ASP A 301 -19.54 -3.22 -15.96
N GLN A 302 -20.54 -3.88 -16.55
CA GLN A 302 -20.85 -5.30 -16.31
C GLN A 302 -19.68 -6.25 -16.62
N ALA A 303 -18.94 -6.03 -17.70
CA ALA A 303 -17.82 -6.89 -18.07
C ALA A 303 -16.70 -6.85 -17.01
N GLN A 304 -16.37 -5.65 -16.52
CA GLN A 304 -15.36 -5.45 -15.49
C GLN A 304 -15.84 -5.95 -14.13
N ALA A 305 -17.13 -5.78 -13.80
CA ALA A 305 -17.72 -6.33 -12.59
C ALA A 305 -17.61 -7.87 -12.54
N VAL A 306 -17.89 -8.55 -13.65
CA VAL A 306 -17.73 -10.01 -13.76
C VAL A 306 -16.26 -10.43 -13.54
N LEU A 307 -15.31 -9.73 -14.15
CA LEU A 307 -13.87 -10.02 -13.98
C LEU A 307 -13.40 -9.75 -12.54
N ALA A 308 -13.81 -8.62 -11.95
CA ALA A 308 -13.50 -8.28 -10.58
C ALA A 308 -14.03 -9.34 -9.62
N ARG A 309 -15.27 -9.79 -9.83
CA ARG A 309 -15.89 -10.83 -9.02
C ARG A 309 -15.14 -12.15 -9.12
N GLN A 310 -14.75 -12.57 -10.32
CA GLN A 310 -13.96 -13.80 -10.52
C GLN A 310 -12.67 -13.82 -9.69
N LEU A 311 -11.93 -12.70 -9.61
CA LEU A 311 -10.70 -12.65 -8.80
C LEU A 311 -10.97 -12.70 -7.31
N ILE A 312 -12.02 -12.04 -6.84
CA ILE A 312 -12.41 -12.07 -5.42
C ILE A 312 -12.81 -13.50 -5.02
N ASP A 313 -13.63 -14.17 -5.83
CA ASP A 313 -14.06 -15.54 -5.58
C ASP A 313 -12.90 -16.54 -5.62
N LEU A 314 -11.92 -16.32 -6.51
CA LEU A 314 -10.73 -17.18 -6.65
C LEU A 314 -9.91 -17.29 -5.35
N VAL A 315 -9.99 -16.29 -4.48
CA VAL A 315 -9.29 -16.24 -3.19
C VAL A 315 -10.23 -16.32 -1.99
N GLN A 316 -11.50 -16.69 -2.22
CA GLN A 316 -12.54 -16.73 -1.19
C GLN A 316 -12.67 -15.38 -0.45
N GLY A 317 -12.50 -14.27 -1.19
CA GLY A 317 -12.44 -12.91 -0.66
C GLY A 317 -13.80 -12.28 -0.37
N GLY A 318 -14.89 -13.05 -0.25
CA GLY A 318 -16.25 -12.54 -0.06
C GLY A 318 -16.41 -11.65 1.18
N SER A 319 -15.58 -11.85 2.20
CA SER A 319 -15.58 -11.03 3.42
C SER A 319 -15.12 -9.59 3.22
N TYR A 320 -14.41 -9.31 2.11
CA TYR A 320 -13.88 -7.99 1.75
C TYR A 320 -14.82 -7.17 0.86
N LEU A 321 -16.02 -7.70 0.59
CA LEU A 321 -17.06 -6.97 -0.12
C LEU A 321 -17.60 -5.82 0.75
N PRO A 322 -17.92 -4.66 0.16
CA PRO A 322 -18.63 -3.59 0.84
C PRO A 322 -19.97 -4.07 1.41
N ASP A 323 -20.40 -3.46 2.51
CA ASP A 323 -21.57 -3.88 3.29
C ASP A 323 -22.85 -3.92 2.44
N GLU A 324 -23.03 -3.02 1.48
CA GLU A 324 -24.23 -2.98 0.63
C GLU A 324 -24.36 -4.23 -0.23
N ILE A 325 -23.25 -4.71 -0.77
CA ILE A 325 -23.20 -5.96 -1.56
C ILE A 325 -23.33 -7.16 -0.62
N LYS A 326 -22.61 -7.11 0.50
CA LYS A 326 -22.54 -8.19 1.48
C LYS A 326 -23.91 -8.48 2.09
N VAL A 327 -24.70 -7.46 2.42
CA VAL A 327 -26.08 -7.60 2.94
C VAL A 327 -26.95 -8.33 1.93
N ALA A 328 -26.96 -7.89 0.67
CA ALA A 328 -27.80 -8.51 -0.36
C ALA A 328 -27.42 -9.98 -0.61
N GLU A 329 -26.12 -10.26 -0.81
CA GLU A 329 -25.65 -11.62 -1.08
C GLU A 329 -25.80 -12.57 0.12
N MET A 330 -25.59 -12.06 1.35
CA MET A 330 -25.74 -12.86 2.56
C MET A 330 -27.20 -13.15 2.86
N SER A 331 -28.11 -12.19 2.66
CA SER A 331 -29.55 -12.42 2.78
C SER A 331 -30.02 -13.51 1.82
N GLU A 332 -29.61 -13.45 0.54
CA GLU A 332 -29.91 -14.49 -0.44
C GLU A 332 -29.34 -15.85 -0.01
N ALA A 333 -28.08 -15.90 0.45
CA ALA A 333 -27.45 -17.15 0.89
C ALA A 333 -28.13 -17.76 2.13
N ILE A 334 -28.63 -16.93 3.06
CA ILE A 334 -29.39 -17.38 4.23
C ILE A 334 -30.74 -17.97 3.79
N GLU A 335 -31.46 -17.29 2.91
CA GLU A 335 -32.75 -17.75 2.39
C GLU A 335 -32.58 -19.06 1.58
N ASP A 336 -31.59 -19.11 0.70
CA ASP A 336 -31.23 -20.30 -0.08
C ASP A 336 -30.91 -21.48 0.83
N LEU A 337 -30.15 -21.27 1.91
CA LEU A 337 -29.76 -22.33 2.82
C LEU A 337 -30.98 -22.94 3.50
N LEU A 338 -31.91 -22.11 3.94
CA LEU A 338 -33.17 -22.56 4.54
C LEU A 338 -34.04 -23.29 3.52
N ASN A 339 -34.19 -22.74 2.30
CA ASN A 339 -34.97 -23.36 1.24
C ASN A 339 -34.43 -24.74 0.85
N VAL A 340 -33.10 -24.86 0.72
CA VAL A 340 -32.43 -26.13 0.44
C VAL A 340 -32.60 -27.11 1.59
N HIS A 341 -32.52 -26.65 2.84
CA HIS A 341 -32.74 -27.49 4.01
C HIS A 341 -34.13 -28.13 4.05
N LEU A 342 -35.14 -27.38 3.60
CA LEU A 342 -36.54 -27.83 3.55
C LEU A 342 -36.86 -28.71 2.33
N ALA A 343 -35.95 -28.78 1.35
CA ALA A 343 -36.12 -29.59 0.15
C ALA A 343 -35.88 -31.09 0.41
N ARG A 344 -36.35 -31.96 -0.52
CA ARG A 344 -36.22 -33.42 -0.38
C ARG A 344 -34.78 -33.93 -0.57
N ASP A 345 -33.96 -33.18 -1.29
CA ASP A 345 -32.56 -33.47 -1.64
C ASP A 345 -31.57 -32.60 -0.84
N ASN A 346 -31.99 -32.15 0.34
CA ASN A 346 -31.24 -31.24 1.21
C ASN A 346 -29.80 -31.71 1.47
N PHE A 347 -29.60 -33.00 1.82
CA PHE A 347 -28.28 -33.55 2.14
C PHE A 347 -27.25 -33.39 1.00
N TYR A 348 -27.72 -33.32 -0.25
CA TYR A 348 -26.86 -33.16 -1.42
C TYR A 348 -26.54 -31.68 -1.69
N ASN A 349 -27.50 -30.79 -1.47
CA ASN A 349 -27.41 -29.38 -1.86
C ASN A 349 -26.91 -28.45 -0.74
N GLU A 350 -27.20 -28.77 0.52
CA GLU A 350 -26.79 -27.97 1.70
C GLU A 350 -25.29 -27.63 1.73
N PRO A 351 -24.35 -28.58 1.44
CA PRO A 351 -22.91 -28.30 1.55
C PRO A 351 -22.44 -27.14 0.68
N ARG A 352 -23.01 -26.98 -0.52
CA ARG A 352 -22.64 -25.89 -1.45
C ARG A 352 -23.06 -24.54 -0.90
N VAL A 353 -24.29 -24.44 -0.39
CA VAL A 353 -24.85 -23.17 0.11
C VAL A 353 -24.21 -22.80 1.45
N ALA A 354 -23.96 -23.77 2.32
CA ALA A 354 -23.27 -23.56 3.59
C ALA A 354 -21.85 -22.98 3.39
N ARG A 355 -21.09 -23.49 2.40
CA ARG A 355 -19.77 -22.94 2.06
C ARG A 355 -19.84 -21.51 1.51
N ARG A 356 -20.80 -21.23 0.62
CA ARG A 356 -21.04 -19.86 0.12
C ARG A 356 -21.31 -18.89 1.27
N LEU A 357 -22.14 -19.28 2.23
CA LEU A 357 -22.41 -18.47 3.42
C LEU A 357 -21.14 -18.28 4.28
N ALA A 358 -20.33 -19.33 4.47
CA ALA A 358 -19.07 -19.24 5.22
C ALA A 358 -18.04 -18.29 4.59
N GLU A 359 -17.95 -18.27 3.26
CA GLU A 359 -17.08 -17.34 2.51
C GLU A 359 -17.52 -15.88 2.68
N LEU A 360 -18.83 -15.61 2.66
CA LEU A 360 -19.38 -14.26 2.88
C LEU A 360 -19.18 -13.79 4.32
N VAL A 361 -19.36 -14.67 5.30
CA VAL A 361 -19.13 -14.36 6.73
C VAL A 361 -17.64 -14.06 7.00
N GLY A 362 -16.74 -14.82 6.36
CA GLY A 362 -15.30 -14.63 6.50
C GLY A 362 -14.74 -15.09 7.84
N GLN A 363 -13.42 -14.96 8.00
CA GLN A 363 -12.69 -15.45 9.18
C GLN A 363 -13.09 -14.72 10.47
N HIS A 364 -13.47 -13.45 10.37
CA HIS A 364 -13.83 -12.63 11.53
C HIS A 364 -15.29 -12.79 11.99
N GLY A 365 -16.10 -13.61 11.33
CA GLY A 365 -17.50 -13.78 11.72
C GLY A 365 -18.37 -12.55 11.44
N ALA A 366 -17.94 -11.66 10.54
CA ALA A 366 -18.55 -10.36 10.34
C ALA A 366 -19.89 -10.47 9.58
N VAL A 367 -20.99 -10.38 10.32
CA VAL A 367 -22.37 -10.42 9.81
C VAL A 367 -22.99 -9.03 9.98
N PRO A 368 -23.61 -8.44 8.93
CA PRO A 368 -24.32 -7.17 9.06
C PRO A 368 -25.41 -7.23 10.13
N GLU A 369 -25.52 -6.18 10.96
CA GLU A 369 -26.45 -6.11 12.10
C GLU A 369 -27.91 -6.44 11.71
N SER A 370 -28.34 -5.98 10.53
CA SER A 370 -29.67 -6.23 9.99
C SER A 370 -29.98 -7.70 9.74
N LEU A 371 -28.96 -8.55 9.55
CA LEU A 371 -29.10 -9.97 9.23
C LEU A 371 -28.83 -10.89 10.42
N VAL A 372 -28.29 -10.38 11.54
CA VAL A 372 -27.84 -11.20 12.69
C VAL A 372 -28.92 -12.17 13.18
N ARG A 373 -30.16 -11.69 13.37
CA ARG A 373 -31.26 -12.52 13.89
C ARG A 373 -31.65 -13.63 12.91
N GLU A 374 -31.74 -13.31 11.62
CA GLU A 374 -32.08 -14.27 10.57
C GLU A 374 -30.96 -15.30 10.38
N TYR A 375 -29.72 -14.84 10.33
CA TYR A 375 -28.52 -15.66 10.24
C TYR A 375 -28.44 -16.70 11.37
N VAL A 376 -28.57 -16.25 12.63
CA VAL A 376 -28.51 -17.15 13.80
C VAL A 376 -29.67 -18.15 13.78
N LYS A 377 -30.90 -17.68 13.51
CA LYS A 377 -32.07 -18.57 13.45
C LYS A 377 -31.90 -19.64 12.38
N THR A 378 -31.50 -19.26 11.17
CA THR A 378 -31.32 -20.19 10.04
C THR A 378 -30.22 -21.19 10.34
N LEU A 379 -29.06 -20.75 10.83
CA LEU A 379 -27.97 -21.66 11.17
C LEU A 379 -28.35 -22.69 12.23
N ILE A 380 -29.07 -22.28 13.27
CA ILE A 380 -29.53 -23.23 14.30
C ILE A 380 -30.55 -24.19 13.70
N THR A 381 -31.49 -23.68 12.90
CA THR A 381 -32.52 -24.50 12.26
C THR A 381 -31.89 -25.62 11.43
N VAL A 382 -30.89 -25.31 10.60
CA VAL A 382 -30.22 -26.32 9.76
C VAL A 382 -29.29 -27.23 10.58
N PHE A 383 -28.58 -26.68 11.57
CA PHE A 383 -27.68 -27.46 12.44
C PHE A 383 -28.42 -28.49 13.29
N LEU A 384 -29.63 -28.18 13.75
CA LEU A 384 -30.49 -29.12 14.49
C LEU A 384 -31.07 -30.24 13.62
N THR A 385 -30.83 -30.21 12.31
CA THR A 385 -31.29 -31.20 11.33
C THR A 385 -32.82 -31.27 11.16
N ASN A 386 -33.25 -31.99 10.12
CA ASN A 386 -34.65 -32.33 9.91
C ASN A 386 -35.08 -33.64 10.63
N GLY A 387 -34.19 -34.27 11.40
CA GLY A 387 -34.43 -35.53 12.11
C GLY A 387 -34.33 -36.81 11.28
N HIS A 388 -34.15 -36.72 9.96
CA HIS A 388 -33.97 -37.88 9.08
C HIS A 388 -32.50 -38.30 8.94
N GLY A 389 -31.57 -37.46 9.36
CA GLY A 389 -30.14 -37.68 9.27
C GLY A 389 -29.37 -36.37 9.41
N GLU A 390 -28.06 -36.48 9.53
CA GLU A 390 -27.16 -35.34 9.55
C GLU A 390 -26.57 -35.11 8.15
N ALA A 391 -26.55 -33.85 7.71
CA ALA A 391 -25.86 -33.45 6.50
C ALA A 391 -24.34 -33.42 6.76
N PHE A 392 -23.70 -34.59 6.85
CA PHE A 392 -22.27 -34.70 7.22
C PHE A 392 -21.35 -33.77 6.42
N ALA A 393 -21.59 -33.64 5.11
CA ALA A 393 -20.80 -32.78 4.23
C ALA A 393 -21.01 -31.27 4.44
N ALA A 394 -22.10 -30.86 5.09
CA ALA A 394 -22.38 -29.47 5.47
C ALA A 394 -22.05 -29.20 6.94
N ASN A 395 -22.01 -30.23 7.79
CA ASN A 395 -21.81 -30.08 9.23
C ASN A 395 -20.49 -29.39 9.59
N GLU A 396 -19.40 -29.66 8.86
CA GLU A 396 -18.13 -28.95 9.08
C GLU A 396 -18.27 -27.43 8.89
N SER A 397 -19.02 -27.00 7.87
CA SER A 397 -19.32 -25.58 7.64
C SER A 397 -20.23 -24.99 8.71
N TYR A 398 -21.21 -25.73 9.22
CA TYR A 398 -22.05 -25.26 10.33
C TYR A 398 -21.25 -25.12 11.63
N LEU A 399 -20.40 -26.09 11.95
CA LEU A 399 -19.51 -26.04 13.11
C LEU A 399 -18.56 -24.84 13.03
N ASP A 400 -17.94 -24.63 11.87
CA ASP A 400 -17.08 -23.48 11.63
C ASP A 400 -17.83 -22.15 11.82
N LEU A 401 -19.00 -21.99 11.20
CA LEU A 401 -19.82 -20.78 11.33
C LEU A 401 -20.26 -20.50 12.77
N ILE A 402 -20.79 -21.51 13.48
CA ILE A 402 -21.24 -21.38 14.87
C ILE A 402 -20.03 -21.09 15.79
N SER A 403 -18.87 -21.70 15.52
CA SER A 403 -17.64 -21.44 16.27
C SER A 403 -17.12 -20.00 16.12
N ARG A 404 -17.57 -19.27 15.09
CA ARG A 404 -17.23 -17.85 14.86
C ARG A 404 -18.22 -16.87 15.49
N PHE A 405 -19.30 -17.35 16.12
CA PHE A 405 -20.27 -16.46 16.76
C PHE A 405 -19.63 -15.49 17.76
N ASP A 406 -20.05 -14.24 17.74
CA ASP A 406 -19.74 -13.30 18.81
C ASP A 406 -20.64 -13.57 20.06
N PRO A 407 -20.43 -12.88 21.19
CA PRO A 407 -21.28 -13.06 22.38
C PRO A 407 -22.76 -12.75 22.17
N GLU A 408 -23.12 -11.82 21.26
CA GLU A 408 -24.51 -11.47 20.97
C GLU A 408 -25.18 -12.61 20.19
N GLN A 409 -24.54 -13.08 19.12
CA GLN A 409 -24.97 -14.21 18.30
C GLN A 409 -25.09 -15.49 19.13
N ALA A 410 -24.12 -15.75 20.03
CA ALA A 410 -24.17 -16.87 20.97
C ALA A 410 -25.35 -16.73 21.96
N SER A 411 -25.62 -15.52 22.46
CA SER A 411 -26.78 -15.26 23.32
C SER A 411 -28.11 -15.47 22.58
N LEU A 412 -28.22 -15.05 21.33
CA LEU A 412 -29.37 -15.36 20.47
C LEU A 412 -29.51 -16.86 20.25
N ALA A 413 -28.40 -17.57 20.05
CA ALA A 413 -28.39 -19.00 19.83
C ALA A 413 -28.85 -19.80 21.06
N LEU A 414 -28.37 -19.41 22.25
CA LEU A 414 -28.84 -19.98 23.51
C LEU A 414 -30.35 -19.84 23.69
N ARG A 415 -30.93 -18.72 23.23
CA ARG A 415 -32.36 -18.42 23.33
C ARG A 415 -33.21 -19.06 22.23
N ALA A 416 -32.61 -19.74 21.26
CA ALA A 416 -33.29 -20.22 20.07
C ALA A 416 -34.43 -21.23 20.38
N PHE A 417 -34.37 -21.95 21.50
CA PHE A 417 -35.46 -22.83 21.95
C PHE A 417 -36.79 -22.08 22.18
N ALA A 418 -36.77 -20.75 22.34
CA ALA A 418 -37.97 -19.92 22.49
C ALA A 418 -38.70 -19.65 21.15
N ASP A 419 -38.05 -19.93 20.01
CA ASP A 419 -38.71 -19.94 18.71
C ASP A 419 -39.57 -21.21 18.56
N ALA A 420 -40.78 -21.07 18.01
CA ALA A 420 -41.74 -22.17 17.94
C ALA A 420 -41.32 -23.27 16.94
N GLU A 421 -40.64 -22.91 15.86
CA GLU A 421 -40.17 -23.85 14.84
C GLU A 421 -39.00 -24.67 15.39
N ILE A 422 -38.05 -23.99 16.05
CA ILE A 422 -36.90 -24.63 16.69
C ILE A 422 -37.36 -25.55 17.84
N SER A 423 -38.26 -25.07 18.71
CA SER A 423 -38.87 -25.88 19.77
C SER A 423 -39.54 -27.15 19.21
N SER A 424 -40.18 -27.07 18.04
CA SER A 424 -40.76 -28.24 17.36
C SER A 424 -39.69 -29.23 16.87
N GLN A 425 -38.56 -28.76 16.32
CA GLN A 425 -37.45 -29.62 15.91
C GLN A 425 -36.86 -30.40 17.09
N LEU A 426 -36.74 -29.73 18.26
CA LEU A 426 -36.17 -30.31 19.48
C LEU A 426 -36.98 -31.48 20.07
N GLN A 427 -38.15 -31.82 19.53
CA GLN A 427 -38.86 -33.05 19.89
C GLN A 427 -38.15 -34.32 19.37
N ARG A 428 -37.26 -34.17 18.38
CA ARG A 428 -36.57 -35.27 17.71
C ARG A 428 -35.25 -35.58 18.43
N GLN A 429 -34.96 -36.86 18.63
CA GLN A 429 -33.75 -37.30 19.35
C GLN A 429 -32.44 -36.80 18.71
N LEU A 430 -32.35 -36.74 17.38
CA LEU A 430 -31.16 -36.24 16.70
C LEU A 430 -30.96 -34.73 16.95
N SER A 431 -32.03 -33.95 16.86
CA SER A 431 -32.01 -32.52 17.15
C SER A 431 -31.65 -32.24 18.60
N GLN A 432 -32.06 -33.09 19.56
CA GLN A 432 -31.65 -32.98 20.96
C GLN A 432 -30.13 -33.18 21.13
N LYS A 433 -29.55 -34.17 20.46
CA LYS A 433 -28.08 -34.36 20.47
C LYS A 433 -27.34 -33.17 19.87
N LYS A 434 -27.84 -32.64 18.75
CA LYS A 434 -27.30 -31.44 18.11
C LYS A 434 -27.46 -30.20 18.98
N TRP A 435 -28.53 -30.11 19.75
CA TRP A 435 -28.73 -29.03 20.72
C TRP A 435 -27.65 -29.07 21.81
N ASP A 436 -27.35 -30.24 22.37
CA ASP A 436 -26.26 -30.38 23.35
C ASP A 436 -24.89 -30.02 22.74
N GLU A 437 -24.66 -30.42 21.49
CA GLU A 437 -23.46 -30.04 20.73
C GLU A 437 -23.37 -28.51 20.56
N LEU A 438 -24.47 -27.86 20.16
CA LEU A 438 -24.57 -26.40 20.03
C LEU A 438 -24.21 -25.70 21.36
N LEU A 439 -24.82 -26.14 22.47
CA LEU A 439 -24.58 -25.57 23.79
C LEU A 439 -23.10 -25.65 24.20
N ASN A 440 -22.42 -26.75 23.85
CA ASN A 440 -20.99 -26.92 24.12
C ASN A 440 -20.11 -25.98 23.28
N ILE A 441 -20.47 -25.73 22.02
CA ILE A 441 -19.73 -24.82 21.14
C ILE A 441 -19.86 -23.37 21.63
N ILE A 442 -21.07 -22.96 22.02
CA ILE A 442 -21.31 -21.57 22.42
C ILE A 442 -20.91 -21.26 23.87
N ASP A 443 -20.71 -22.25 24.73
CA ASP A 443 -20.41 -22.09 26.18
C ASP A 443 -19.30 -21.03 26.43
N VAL A 444 -18.17 -21.16 25.73
CA VAL A 444 -17.01 -20.26 25.88
C VAL A 444 -17.31 -18.81 25.44
N LYS A 445 -18.37 -18.62 24.64
CA LYS A 445 -18.82 -17.32 24.14
C LYS A 445 -19.87 -16.67 25.05
N ILE A 446 -20.49 -17.44 25.94
CA ILE A 446 -21.45 -16.95 26.93
C ILE A 446 -20.69 -16.35 28.12
N THR A 447 -20.48 -15.03 28.05
CA THR A 447 -19.70 -14.28 29.05
C THR A 447 -20.57 -13.52 30.04
N GLY A 448 -21.77 -13.11 29.63
CA GLY A 448 -22.71 -12.37 30.47
C GLY A 448 -23.28 -13.23 31.61
N ARG A 449 -23.43 -12.63 32.80
CA ARG A 449 -23.92 -13.35 33.98
C ARG A 449 -25.35 -13.87 33.79
N PRO A 450 -26.34 -13.06 33.35
CA PRO A 450 -27.69 -13.57 33.11
C PRO A 450 -27.73 -14.71 32.08
N GLU A 451 -26.91 -14.62 31.02
CA GLU A 451 -26.80 -15.65 29.99
C GLU A 451 -26.17 -16.94 30.53
N ARG A 452 -25.17 -16.85 31.42
CA ARG A 452 -24.59 -18.02 32.10
C ARG A 452 -25.59 -18.69 33.03
N GLU A 453 -26.35 -17.90 33.77
CA GLU A 453 -27.44 -18.41 34.62
C GLU A 453 -28.50 -19.12 33.77
N LEU A 454 -28.87 -18.57 32.60
CA LEU A 454 -29.75 -19.24 31.64
C LEU A 454 -29.13 -20.52 31.08
N LEU A 455 -27.87 -20.51 30.65
CA LEU A 455 -27.18 -21.68 30.10
C LEU A 455 -27.16 -22.83 31.12
N GLN A 456 -26.86 -22.52 32.38
CA GLN A 456 -26.88 -23.50 33.45
C GLN A 456 -28.30 -24.05 33.69
N ALA A 457 -29.31 -23.17 33.74
CA ALA A 457 -30.70 -23.58 33.90
C ALA A 457 -31.20 -24.46 32.73
N VAL A 458 -30.75 -24.17 31.51
CA VAL A 458 -31.04 -24.98 30.31
C VAL A 458 -30.38 -26.36 30.41
N ARG A 459 -29.11 -26.44 30.85
CA ARG A 459 -28.39 -27.72 31.04
C ARG A 459 -28.96 -28.58 32.17
N ASP A 460 -29.41 -27.94 33.25
CA ASP A 460 -30.00 -28.61 34.42
C ASP A 460 -31.49 -28.95 34.24
N PHE A 461 -32.07 -28.59 33.09
CA PHE A 461 -33.48 -28.83 32.84
C PHE A 461 -33.77 -30.34 32.78
N PRO A 462 -34.68 -30.88 33.63
CA PRO A 462 -34.90 -32.32 33.74
C PRO A 462 -35.72 -32.92 32.58
N GLY A 463 -36.27 -32.07 31.71
CA GLY A 463 -37.08 -32.47 30.57
C GLY A 463 -36.30 -32.45 29.25
N THR A 464 -37.03 -32.63 28.15
CA THR A 464 -36.48 -32.52 26.80
C THR A 464 -36.45 -31.05 26.34
N PRO A 465 -35.44 -30.62 25.56
CA PRO A 465 -35.27 -29.21 25.15
C PRO A 465 -36.50 -28.55 24.49
N ASP A 466 -37.37 -29.31 23.82
CA ASP A 466 -38.63 -28.81 23.24
C ASP A 466 -39.57 -28.18 24.28
N LYS A 467 -39.45 -28.58 25.56
CA LYS A 467 -40.29 -28.09 26.66
C LYS A 467 -39.72 -26.86 27.37
N LEU A 468 -38.47 -26.47 27.09
CA LEU A 468 -37.82 -25.32 27.73
C LEU A 468 -38.67 -24.04 27.61
N ARG A 469 -39.26 -23.81 26.44
CA ARG A 469 -40.12 -22.65 26.18
C ARG A 469 -41.38 -22.61 27.04
N LEU A 470 -41.85 -23.76 27.53
CA LEU A 470 -43.05 -23.86 28.35
C LEU A 470 -42.75 -23.68 29.84
N ASP A 471 -41.51 -23.92 30.25
CA ASP A 471 -41.09 -23.89 31.65
C ASP A 471 -41.12 -22.47 32.26
N SER A 472 -41.69 -22.37 33.45
CA SER A 472 -41.87 -21.09 34.14
C SER A 472 -40.58 -20.51 34.72
N GLY A 473 -39.62 -21.36 35.11
CA GLY A 473 -38.30 -20.94 35.59
C GLY A 473 -37.44 -20.41 34.45
N ILE A 474 -37.38 -21.15 33.33
CA ILE A 474 -36.69 -20.73 32.11
C ILE A 474 -37.24 -19.39 31.59
N LYS A 475 -38.57 -19.21 31.58
CA LYS A 475 -39.18 -17.91 31.21
C LYS A 475 -38.73 -16.74 32.08
N ARG A 476 -38.46 -16.95 33.38
CA ARG A 476 -37.93 -15.90 34.26
C ARG A 476 -36.51 -15.51 33.89
N HIS A 477 -35.66 -16.49 33.54
CA HIS A 477 -34.31 -16.21 33.03
C HIS A 477 -34.35 -15.47 31.70
N LEU A 478 -35.25 -15.83 30.79
CA LEU A 478 -35.44 -15.11 29.52
C LEU A 478 -35.86 -13.64 29.74
N ALA A 479 -36.76 -13.38 30.69
CA ALA A 479 -37.22 -12.03 31.01
C ALA A 479 -36.15 -11.14 31.69
N ALA A 480 -35.09 -11.75 32.23
CA ALA A 480 -33.98 -11.04 32.86
C ALA A 480 -32.89 -10.61 31.86
N LEU A 481 -32.97 -11.06 30.60
CA LEU A 481 -32.02 -10.70 29.55
C LEU A 481 -32.38 -9.37 28.88
N PRO A 482 -31.38 -8.61 28.41
CA PRO A 482 -31.62 -7.44 27.55
C PRO A 482 -32.36 -7.87 26.27
N SER A 483 -33.29 -7.02 25.83
CA SER A 483 -34.13 -7.18 24.62
C SER A 483 -33.34 -7.47 23.34
#